data_AF-A0A8C3KJA1-F1
#
_entry.id   AF-A0A8C3KJA1-F1
#
_cell.length_a   1.000
_cell.length_b   1.000
_cell.length_c   1.000
_cell.angle_alpha   90.00
_cell.angle_beta   90.00
_cell.angle_gamma   90.00
#
_symmetry.space_group_name_H-M   'P 1'
#
loop_
_entity.id
_entity.type
_entity.pdbx_description
1 polymer ?
#
loop_
_entity_poly.entity_id
_entity_poly.type
_entity_poly.pdbx_seq_one_letter_code
_entity_poly.pdbx_strand_id
1 'polypeptide(L)'
;MGIRRTSVQTVEETEQLTELYKLLAAKDFRTQIEGVNLLLDYCKNRPQLVSTNIVQIFDIFILRLQDCNKKVNQQALEVLALMIPILGGALHPVLVSLVAAVTENLNSKHVGIHSAAMKVLEASTAHLDNALLLQTLAQRVRFLSGQALLIVTEHLSVLVTSVYPRKPLTVKRYILPTLWFFLENRILPVRSSNVRAVVSKLANSLYQVMGSRLKKYAASQPQSVAKNFLDGLLEKQVLRAWGRHCSPVRLLIRWSR
;
A
#
# COMPACT_ATOMS: atom_id res chain seq x y z
N MET A 1 33.84 34.55 12.39
CA MET A 1 33.39 33.62 13.45
C MET A 1 32.42 32.51 12.98
N GLY A 2 32.07 32.39 11.69
CA GLY A 2 31.09 31.39 11.22
C GLY A 2 31.61 29.94 11.01
N ILE A 3 32.89 29.76 10.69
CA ILE A 3 33.42 28.46 10.20
C ILE A 3 33.54 27.40 11.31
N ARG A 4 33.89 27.80 12.54
CA ARG A 4 34.06 26.86 13.68
C ARG A 4 32.73 26.31 14.22
N ARG A 5 31.64 27.07 14.09
CA ARG A 5 30.34 26.68 14.66
C ARG A 5 29.65 25.64 13.76
N THR A 6 29.75 25.82 12.44
CA THR A 6 29.28 24.85 11.45
C THR A 6 30.07 23.54 11.49
N SER A 7 31.40 23.59 11.68
CA SER A 7 32.21 22.36 11.73
C SER A 7 31.95 21.51 12.97
N VAL A 8 31.69 22.13 14.12
CA VAL A 8 31.37 21.41 15.37
C VAL A 8 29.98 20.78 15.29
N GLN A 9 28.99 21.50 14.73
CA GLN A 9 27.64 20.98 14.54
C GLN A 9 27.62 19.75 13.61
N THR A 10 28.40 19.77 12.52
CA THR A 10 28.50 18.62 11.61
C THR A 10 29.13 17.40 12.28
N VAL A 11 30.12 17.58 13.18
CA VAL A 11 30.73 16.47 13.90
C VAL A 11 29.74 15.84 14.88
N GLU A 12 29.00 16.66 15.64
CA GLU A 12 27.97 16.17 16.56
C GLU A 12 26.86 15.39 15.83
N GLU A 13 26.38 15.89 14.69
CA GLU A 13 25.39 15.19 13.86
C GLU A 13 25.92 13.85 13.34
N THR A 14 27.19 13.79 12.93
CA THR A 14 27.80 12.52 12.48
C THR A 14 27.95 11.50 13.58
N GLU A 15 28.30 11.92 14.80
CA GLU A 15 28.39 11.02 15.96
C GLU A 15 27.01 10.47 16.35
N GLN A 16 25.99 11.33 16.34
CA GLN A 16 24.59 10.95 16.61
C GLN A 16 24.06 9.92 15.61
N LEU A 17 24.30 10.14 14.31
CA LEU A 17 23.91 9.19 13.28
C LEU A 17 24.69 7.88 13.39
N THR A 18 25.98 7.95 13.72
CA THR A 18 26.83 6.77 13.93
C THR A 18 26.29 5.91 15.07
N GLU A 19 25.88 6.52 16.18
CA GLU A 19 25.29 5.81 17.31
C GLU A 19 23.94 5.18 16.94
N LEU A 20 23.08 5.95 16.25
CA LEU A 20 21.82 5.42 15.74
C LEU A 20 22.03 4.19 14.84
N TYR A 21 22.99 4.23 13.92
CA TYR A 21 23.29 3.11 13.03
C TYR A 21 23.79 1.89 13.80
N LYS A 22 24.65 2.08 14.82
CA LYS A 22 25.13 0.98 15.67
C LYS A 22 23.97 0.31 16.40
N LEU A 23 23.07 1.08 17.01
CA LEU A 23 21.92 0.53 17.74
C LEU A 23 20.95 -0.18 16.80
N LEU A 24 20.62 0.44 15.66
CA LEU A 24 19.74 -0.16 14.65
C LEU A 24 20.34 -1.44 14.06
N ALA A 25 21.66 -1.54 13.90
CA ALA A 25 22.35 -2.71 13.35
C ALA A 25 22.78 -3.75 14.41
N ALA A 26 22.49 -3.52 15.69
CA ALA A 26 22.89 -4.41 16.78
C ALA A 26 22.33 -5.83 16.59
N LYS A 27 22.99 -6.82 17.21
CA LYS A 27 22.54 -8.22 17.22
C LYS A 27 21.52 -8.51 18.31
N ASP A 28 21.64 -7.82 19.44
CA ASP A 28 20.73 -7.97 20.57
C ASP A 28 19.41 -7.23 20.33
N PHE A 29 18.29 -7.90 20.59
CA PHE A 29 16.97 -7.37 20.28
C PHE A 29 16.58 -6.18 21.16
N ARG A 30 17.12 -6.06 22.38
CA ARG A 30 16.83 -4.90 23.24
C ARG A 30 17.54 -3.66 22.71
N THR A 31 18.79 -3.83 22.31
CA THR A 31 19.59 -2.78 21.67
C THR A 31 18.96 -2.32 20.35
N GLN A 32 18.42 -3.25 19.55
CA GLN A 32 17.66 -2.91 18.35
C GLN A 32 16.42 -2.07 18.66
N ILE A 33 15.67 -2.42 19.72
CA ILE A 33 14.49 -1.65 20.17
C ILE A 33 14.91 -0.26 20.64
N GLU A 34 16.04 -0.12 21.34
CA GLU A 34 16.60 1.18 21.71
C GLU A 34 16.90 2.03 20.46
N GLY A 35 17.52 1.44 19.44
CA GLY A 35 17.75 2.12 18.16
C GLY A 35 16.47 2.57 17.45
N VAL A 36 15.43 1.73 17.46
CA VAL A 36 14.11 2.07 16.90
C VAL A 36 13.47 3.24 17.66
N ASN A 37 13.54 3.23 18.99
CA ASN A 37 13.00 4.32 19.82
C ASN A 37 13.80 5.61 19.67
N LEU A 38 15.13 5.51 19.55
CA LEU A 38 16.01 6.65 19.29
C LEU A 38 15.69 7.29 17.94
N LEU A 39 15.42 6.50 16.90
CA LEU A 39 15.00 7.04 15.61
C LEU A 39 13.70 7.85 15.72
N LEU A 40 12.72 7.35 16.48
CA LEU A 40 11.47 8.08 16.72
C LEU A 40 11.73 9.41 17.46
N ASP A 41 12.63 9.39 18.45
CA ASP A 41 13.04 10.60 19.16
C ASP A 41 13.66 11.63 18.21
N TYR A 42 14.57 11.19 17.33
CA TYR A 42 15.16 12.06 16.31
C TYR A 42 14.11 12.61 15.34
N CYS A 43 13.09 11.84 14.97
CA CYS A 43 12.00 12.36 14.15
C CYS A 43 11.25 13.49 14.87
N LYS A 44 10.95 13.32 16.16
CA LYS A 44 10.20 14.31 16.95
C LYS A 44 11.00 15.58 17.23
N ASN A 45 12.28 15.43 17.58
CA ASN A 45 13.09 16.52 18.09
C ASN A 45 14.00 17.15 17.02
N ARG A 46 14.37 16.38 16.00
CA ARG A 46 15.34 16.76 14.95
C ARG A 46 14.92 16.25 13.56
N PRO A 47 13.70 16.53 13.08
CA PRO A 47 13.18 15.96 11.83
C PRO A 47 14.02 16.30 10.60
N GLN A 48 14.76 17.42 10.61
CA GLN A 48 15.64 17.82 9.51
C GLN A 48 16.88 16.93 9.40
N LEU A 49 17.46 16.50 10.52
CA LEU A 49 18.58 15.55 10.55
C LEU A 49 18.16 14.22 9.90
N VAL A 50 16.96 13.73 10.26
CA VAL A 50 16.40 12.50 9.69
C VAL A 50 16.08 12.66 8.20
N SER A 51 15.41 13.76 7.82
CA SER A 51 14.99 14.00 6.44
C SER A 51 16.18 14.14 5.49
N THR A 52 17.26 14.80 5.93
CA THR A 52 18.50 14.96 5.15
C THR A 52 19.22 13.63 4.93
N ASN A 53 19.12 12.70 5.87
CA ASN A 53 19.80 11.40 5.85
C ASN A 53 18.82 10.22 5.61
N ILE A 54 17.66 10.51 5.02
CA ILE A 54 16.52 9.58 5.01
C ILE A 54 16.87 8.23 4.38
N VAL A 55 17.60 8.22 3.28
CA VAL A 55 17.98 6.99 2.55
C VAL A 55 18.86 6.11 3.43
N GLN A 56 19.96 6.67 3.96
CA GLN A 56 20.92 5.91 4.78
C GLN A 56 20.29 5.37 6.07
N ILE A 57 19.44 6.16 6.73
CA ILE A 57 18.72 5.72 7.93
C ILE A 57 17.75 4.58 7.59
N PHE A 58 16.98 4.72 6.51
CA PHE A 58 15.95 3.74 6.16
C PHE A 58 16.51 2.46 5.54
N ASP A 59 17.67 2.51 4.89
CA ASP A 59 18.37 1.30 4.41
C ASP A 59 18.64 0.32 5.56
N ILE A 60 18.90 0.83 6.77
CA ILE A 60 19.10 0.02 7.98
C ILE A 60 17.76 -0.25 8.68
N PHE A 61 16.92 0.77 8.84
CA PHE A 61 15.64 0.64 9.56
C PHE A 61 14.66 -0.35 8.90
N ILE A 62 14.68 -0.48 7.56
CA ILE A 62 13.84 -1.45 6.84
C ILE A 62 14.11 -2.88 7.30
N LEU A 63 15.36 -3.21 7.67
CA LEU A 63 15.71 -4.53 8.22
C LEU A 63 14.99 -4.81 9.54
N ARG A 64 14.63 -3.77 10.31
CA ARG A 64 13.83 -3.90 11.53
C ARG A 64 12.34 -4.12 11.23
N LEU A 65 11.82 -3.60 10.12
CA LEU A 65 10.47 -3.92 9.64
C LEU A 65 10.32 -5.37 9.15
N GLN A 66 11.44 -6.07 8.93
CA GLN A 66 11.47 -7.47 8.50
C GLN A 66 12.25 -8.35 9.50
N ASP A 67 12.36 -7.88 10.75
CA ASP A 67 13.18 -8.56 11.76
C ASP A 67 12.66 -9.97 12.08
N CYS A 68 13.58 -10.91 12.31
CA CYS A 68 13.23 -12.26 12.73
C CYS A 68 12.66 -12.29 14.16
N ASN A 69 13.05 -11.32 15.00
CA ASN A 69 12.47 -11.10 16.30
C ASN A 69 11.14 -10.34 16.17
N LYS A 70 10.05 -11.02 16.50
CA LYS A 70 8.68 -10.47 16.39
C LYS A 70 8.46 -9.20 17.22
N LYS A 71 9.14 -9.03 18.36
CA LYS A 71 9.00 -7.83 19.20
C LYS A 71 9.65 -6.62 18.53
N VAL A 72 10.84 -6.80 17.96
CA VAL A 72 11.54 -5.76 17.20
C VAL A 72 10.74 -5.36 15.96
N ASN A 73 10.25 -6.36 15.22
CA ASN A 73 9.42 -6.16 14.04
C ASN A 73 8.14 -5.36 14.35
N GLN A 74 7.39 -5.77 15.38
CA GLN A 74 6.20 -5.06 15.82
C GLN A 74 6.53 -3.63 16.24
N GLN A 75 7.55 -3.44 17.08
CA GLN A 75 7.96 -2.11 17.56
C GLN A 75 8.35 -1.19 16.39
N ALA A 76 9.10 -1.71 15.41
CA ALA A 76 9.50 -0.95 14.23
C ALA A 76 8.29 -0.50 13.39
N LEU A 77 7.27 -1.36 13.22
CA LEU A 77 6.04 -0.99 12.52
C LEU A 77 5.23 0.06 13.28
N GLU A 78 5.11 -0.08 14.60
CA GLU A 78 4.40 0.89 15.45
C GLU A 78 5.09 2.26 15.42
N VAL A 79 6.42 2.27 15.52
CA VAL A 79 7.24 3.49 15.39
C VAL A 79 7.13 4.09 13.99
N LEU A 80 7.15 3.29 12.93
CA LEU A 80 6.99 3.79 11.56
C LEU A 80 5.63 4.49 11.39
N ALA A 81 4.55 3.95 11.94
CA ALA A 81 3.24 4.59 11.90
C ALA A 81 3.25 5.98 12.57
N LEU A 82 4.03 6.16 13.64
CA LEU A 82 4.21 7.45 14.32
C LEU A 82 5.15 8.41 13.56
N MET A 83 6.13 7.89 12.82
CA MET A 83 7.07 8.69 12.04
C MET A 83 6.45 9.27 10.76
N ILE A 84 5.52 8.53 10.13
CA ILE A 84 4.86 8.94 8.87
C ILE A 84 4.28 10.36 8.92
N PRO A 85 3.46 10.76 9.90
CA PRO A 85 2.92 12.12 9.97
C PRO A 85 3.99 13.19 10.18
N ILE A 86 5.13 12.83 10.80
CA ILE A 86 6.23 13.77 11.09
C ILE A 86 7.08 14.00 9.85
N LEU A 87 7.44 12.92 9.14
CA LEU A 87 8.35 12.97 8.00
C LEU A 87 7.61 13.27 6.68
N GLY A 88 6.36 12.84 6.55
CA GLY A 88 5.51 13.10 5.40
C GLY A 88 6.21 12.84 4.06
N GLY A 89 6.28 13.88 3.22
CA GLY A 89 6.91 13.81 1.90
C GLY A 89 8.41 13.48 1.90
N ALA A 90 9.12 13.64 3.03
CA ALA A 90 10.52 13.23 3.14
C ALA A 90 10.70 11.71 2.95
N LEU A 91 9.64 10.92 3.16
CA LEU A 91 9.65 9.47 2.95
C LEU A 91 9.60 9.05 1.47
N HIS A 92 9.32 9.96 0.53
CA HIS A 92 9.17 9.62 -0.89
C HIS A 92 10.35 8.84 -1.48
N PRO A 93 11.64 9.16 -1.19
CA PRO A 93 12.78 8.42 -1.74
C PRO A 93 12.83 6.95 -1.31
N VAL A 94 12.25 6.62 -0.15
CA VAL A 94 12.29 5.28 0.46
C VAL A 94 10.94 4.57 0.44
N LEU A 95 9.92 5.20 -0.15
CA LEU A 95 8.53 4.74 -0.13
C LEU A 95 8.36 3.35 -0.77
N VAL A 96 9.09 3.06 -1.85
CA VAL A 96 8.99 1.77 -2.54
C VAL A 96 9.42 0.62 -1.63
N SER A 97 10.57 0.76 -0.98
CA SER A 97 11.11 -0.27 -0.07
C SER A 97 10.29 -0.38 1.21
N LEU A 98 9.78 0.75 1.72
CA LEU A 98 8.84 0.76 2.84
C LEU A 98 7.55 0.00 2.54
N VAL A 99 6.90 0.29 1.41
CA VAL A 99 5.67 -0.39 1.01
C VAL A 99 5.93 -1.89 0.80
N ALA A 100 7.08 -2.27 0.24
CA ALA A 100 7.46 -3.68 0.12
C ALA A 100 7.51 -4.38 1.48
N ALA A 101 8.26 -3.83 2.44
CA ALA A 101 8.39 -4.40 3.78
C ALA A 101 7.06 -4.42 4.55
N VAL A 102 6.28 -3.34 4.52
CA VAL A 102 4.99 -3.24 5.22
C VAL A 102 3.98 -4.25 4.67
N THR A 103 3.90 -4.39 3.34
CA THR A 103 2.94 -5.31 2.72
C THR A 103 3.22 -6.77 3.03
N GLU A 104 4.47 -7.16 3.26
CA GLU A 104 4.81 -8.53 3.70
C GLU A 104 4.31 -8.82 5.11
N ASN A 105 4.36 -7.82 6.00
CA ASN A 105 3.88 -7.94 7.39
C ASN A 105 2.35 -8.08 7.50
N LEU A 106 1.59 -7.67 6.48
CA LEU A 106 0.13 -7.89 6.42
C LEU A 106 -0.24 -9.38 6.41
N ASN A 107 0.66 -10.27 5.99
CA ASN A 107 0.46 -11.71 6.03
C ASN A 107 0.85 -12.35 7.38
N SER A 108 1.37 -11.57 8.33
CA SER A 108 1.80 -12.10 9.62
C SER A 108 0.62 -12.69 10.40
N LYS A 109 0.81 -13.89 10.94
CA LYS A 109 -0.13 -14.50 11.90
C LYS A 109 -0.03 -13.88 13.29
N HIS A 110 1.00 -13.08 13.55
CA HIS A 110 1.16 -12.39 14.82
C HIS A 110 0.29 -11.15 14.84
N VAL A 111 -0.75 -11.15 15.69
CA VAL A 111 -1.79 -10.12 15.73
C VAL A 111 -1.21 -8.71 15.91
N GLY A 112 -0.19 -8.56 16.77
CA GLY A 112 0.46 -7.26 16.98
C GLY A 112 1.18 -6.73 15.74
N ILE A 113 1.85 -7.61 14.98
CA ILE A 113 2.56 -7.22 13.75
C ILE A 113 1.55 -6.86 12.66
N HIS A 114 0.52 -7.69 12.49
CA HIS A 114 -0.54 -7.43 11.51
C HIS A 114 -1.27 -6.10 11.81
N SER A 115 -1.62 -5.86 13.08
CA SER A 115 -2.26 -4.61 13.52
C SER A 115 -1.36 -3.40 13.30
N ALA A 116 -0.07 -3.50 13.65
CA ALA A 116 0.89 -2.42 13.40
C ALA A 116 1.06 -2.12 11.91
N ALA A 117 1.15 -3.15 11.05
CA ALA A 117 1.22 -2.97 9.60
C ALA A 117 -0.04 -2.31 9.02
N MET A 118 -1.23 -2.64 9.53
CA MET A 118 -2.48 -1.97 9.17
C MET A 118 -2.44 -0.48 9.55
N LYS A 119 -1.98 -0.14 10.75
CA LYS A 119 -1.80 1.27 11.18
C LYS A 119 -0.83 2.03 10.30
N VAL A 120 0.26 1.39 9.84
CA VAL A 120 1.19 2.01 8.88
C VAL A 120 0.49 2.32 7.56
N LEU A 121 -0.35 1.42 7.05
CA LEU A 121 -1.12 1.64 5.81
C LEU A 121 -2.13 2.79 5.97
N GLU A 122 -2.83 2.85 7.11
CA GLU A 122 -3.74 3.94 7.45
C GLU A 122 -3.02 5.28 7.55
N ALA A 123 -1.90 5.35 8.29
CA ALA A 123 -1.08 6.56 8.41
C ALA A 123 -0.53 7.00 7.04
N SER A 124 -0.08 6.05 6.21
CA SER A 124 0.41 6.34 4.85
C SER A 124 -0.66 7.02 3.99
N THR A 125 -1.91 6.57 4.11
CA THR A 125 -3.05 7.12 3.35
C THR A 125 -3.47 8.50 3.82
N ALA A 126 -3.31 8.76 5.12
CA ALA A 126 -3.67 10.04 5.72
C ALA A 126 -2.62 11.12 5.45
N HIS A 127 -1.33 10.76 5.36
CA HIS A 127 -0.24 11.74 5.42
C HIS A 127 0.69 11.76 4.19
N LEU A 128 0.61 10.80 3.27
CA LEU A 128 1.48 10.76 2.07
C LEU A 128 0.71 11.09 0.79
N ASP A 129 1.41 11.33 -0.32
CA ASP A 129 0.77 11.54 -1.63
C ASP A 129 0.07 10.24 -2.07
N ASN A 130 -1.26 10.25 -2.03
CA ASN A 130 -2.08 9.09 -2.38
C ASN A 130 -1.89 8.59 -3.81
N ALA A 131 -1.41 9.42 -4.74
CA ALA A 131 -1.10 8.98 -6.10
C ALA A 131 0.22 8.20 -6.15
N LEU A 132 1.24 8.61 -5.39
CA LEU A 132 2.48 7.84 -5.22
C LEU A 132 2.23 6.53 -4.46
N LEU A 133 1.40 6.58 -3.42
CA LEU A 133 1.01 5.38 -2.67
C LEU A 133 0.24 4.39 -3.56
N LEU A 134 -0.74 4.88 -4.34
CA LEU A 134 -1.50 4.09 -5.30
C LEU A 134 -0.59 3.43 -6.33
N GLN A 135 0.34 4.18 -6.91
CA GLN A 135 1.32 3.64 -7.86
C GLN A 135 2.14 2.51 -7.23
N THR A 136 2.72 2.77 -6.06
CA THR A 136 3.63 1.85 -5.37
C THR A 136 2.90 0.55 -4.97
N LEU A 137 1.70 0.66 -4.41
CA LEU A 137 0.88 -0.50 -4.05
C LEU A 137 0.43 -1.29 -5.28
N ALA A 138 -0.01 -0.62 -6.35
CA ALA A 138 -0.45 -1.28 -7.58
C ALA A 138 0.67 -2.11 -8.24
N GLN A 139 1.91 -1.61 -8.19
CA GLN A 139 3.08 -2.33 -8.67
C GLN A 139 3.41 -3.56 -7.82
N ARG A 140 3.12 -3.53 -6.51
CA ARG A 140 3.34 -4.66 -5.60
C ARG A 140 2.33 -5.80 -5.78
N VAL A 141 1.11 -5.52 -6.20
CA VAL A 141 0.00 -6.50 -6.28
C VAL A 141 0.40 -7.85 -6.88
N ARG A 142 1.20 -7.86 -7.96
CA ARG A 142 1.60 -9.11 -8.65
C ARG A 142 2.47 -10.03 -7.80
N PHE A 143 3.08 -9.51 -6.73
CA PHE A 143 3.95 -10.24 -5.81
C PHE A 143 3.23 -10.59 -4.50
N LEU A 144 1.99 -10.16 -4.31
CA LEU A 144 1.25 -10.38 -3.08
C LEU A 144 0.41 -11.66 -3.14
N SER A 145 0.22 -12.28 -1.99
CA SER A 145 -0.65 -13.43 -1.77
C SER A 145 -1.32 -13.33 -0.40
N GLY A 146 -2.28 -14.22 -0.11
CA GLY A 146 -2.93 -14.29 1.20
C GLY A 146 -3.68 -13.01 1.59
N GLN A 147 -3.58 -12.63 2.86
CA GLN A 147 -4.25 -11.44 3.41
C GLN A 147 -3.69 -10.14 2.83
N ALA A 148 -2.38 -10.07 2.59
CA ALA A 148 -1.76 -8.90 2.00
C ALA A 148 -2.38 -8.54 0.63
N LEU A 149 -2.61 -9.54 -0.22
CA LEU A 149 -3.27 -9.32 -1.52
C LEU A 149 -4.68 -8.76 -1.35
N LEU A 150 -5.46 -9.33 -0.42
CA LEU A 150 -6.84 -8.89 -0.17
C LEU A 150 -6.87 -7.45 0.34
N ILE A 151 -6.10 -7.15 1.38
CA ILE A 151 -6.04 -5.83 2.03
C ILE A 151 -5.54 -4.78 1.05
N VAL A 152 -4.44 -5.03 0.32
CA VAL A 152 -3.89 -4.05 -0.63
C VAL A 152 -4.87 -3.80 -1.79
N THR A 153 -5.54 -4.83 -2.30
CA THR A 153 -6.53 -4.66 -3.39
C THR A 153 -7.75 -3.86 -2.93
N GLU A 154 -8.23 -4.16 -1.72
CA GLU A 154 -9.30 -3.40 -1.07
C GLU A 154 -8.89 -1.94 -0.90
N HIS A 155 -7.65 -1.71 -0.45
CA HIS A 155 -7.10 -0.39 -0.21
C HIS A 155 -6.93 0.43 -1.50
N LEU A 156 -6.46 -0.19 -2.59
CA LEU A 156 -6.42 0.43 -3.92
C LEU A 156 -7.81 0.90 -4.37
N SER A 157 -8.87 0.21 -3.99
CA SER A 157 -10.25 0.61 -4.32
C SER A 157 -10.63 1.95 -3.69
N VAL A 158 -10.09 2.26 -2.52
CA VAL A 158 -10.25 3.56 -1.82
C VAL A 158 -9.33 4.62 -2.44
N LEU A 159 -8.09 4.27 -2.75
CA LEU A 159 -7.17 5.22 -3.37
C LEU A 159 -7.62 5.65 -4.77
N VAL A 160 -8.25 4.76 -5.55
CA VAL A 160 -8.81 5.10 -6.87
C VAL A 160 -9.80 6.26 -6.78
N THR A 161 -10.71 6.25 -5.81
CA THR A 161 -11.75 7.27 -5.69
C THR A 161 -11.19 8.62 -5.26
N SER A 162 -10.13 8.62 -4.44
CA SER A 162 -9.45 9.86 -4.02
C SER A 162 -8.48 10.43 -5.07
N VAL A 163 -7.79 9.57 -5.83
CA VAL A 163 -6.75 9.99 -6.79
C VAL A 163 -7.33 10.34 -8.15
N TYR A 164 -8.36 9.63 -8.64
CA TYR A 164 -8.87 9.82 -10.00
C TYR A 164 -9.31 11.26 -10.33
N PRO A 165 -10.03 11.99 -9.46
CA PRO A 165 -10.46 13.36 -9.76
C PRO A 165 -9.30 14.33 -10.01
N ARG A 166 -8.13 14.07 -9.41
CA ARG A 166 -6.95 14.94 -9.47
C ARG A 166 -5.93 14.48 -10.50
N LYS A 167 -5.68 13.16 -10.58
CA LYS A 167 -4.64 12.54 -11.41
C LYS A 167 -5.20 11.31 -12.16
N PRO A 168 -6.14 11.48 -13.10
CA PRO A 168 -6.81 10.37 -13.79
C PRO A 168 -5.85 9.51 -14.63
N LEU A 169 -4.77 10.11 -15.14
CA LEU A 169 -3.74 9.40 -15.90
C LEU A 169 -2.97 8.41 -15.02
N THR A 170 -2.73 8.72 -13.75
CA THR A 170 -2.07 7.80 -12.80
C THR A 170 -2.93 6.56 -12.58
N VAL A 171 -4.23 6.75 -12.35
CA VAL A 171 -5.16 5.63 -12.18
C VAL A 171 -5.23 4.77 -13.46
N LYS A 172 -5.27 5.41 -14.63
CA LYS A 172 -5.24 4.70 -15.92
C LYS A 172 -3.95 3.88 -16.08
N ARG A 173 -2.79 4.47 -15.76
CA ARG A 173 -1.47 3.88 -15.96
C ARG A 173 -1.20 2.69 -15.03
N TYR A 174 -1.66 2.75 -13.77
CA TYR A 174 -1.31 1.75 -12.77
C TYR A 174 -2.46 0.80 -12.44
N ILE A 175 -3.69 1.29 -12.30
CA ILE A 175 -4.80 0.47 -11.80
C ILE A 175 -5.47 -0.34 -12.91
N LEU A 176 -5.58 0.18 -14.13
CA LEU A 176 -6.13 -0.62 -15.23
C LEU A 176 -5.29 -1.87 -15.48
N PRO A 177 -3.95 -1.81 -15.64
CA PRO A 177 -3.14 -3.02 -15.75
C PRO A 177 -3.27 -3.95 -14.55
N THR A 178 -3.42 -3.44 -13.33
CA THR A 178 -3.66 -4.26 -12.14
C THR A 178 -5.01 -4.99 -12.21
N LEU A 179 -6.07 -4.31 -12.66
CA LEU A 179 -7.39 -4.93 -12.85
C LEU A 179 -7.31 -6.01 -13.94
N TRP A 180 -6.67 -5.71 -15.07
CA TRP A 180 -6.50 -6.67 -16.16
C TRP A 180 -5.67 -7.86 -15.72
N PHE A 181 -4.58 -7.65 -14.98
CA PHE A 181 -3.80 -8.72 -14.37
C PHE A 181 -4.67 -9.68 -13.55
N PHE A 182 -5.61 -9.18 -12.74
CA PHE A 182 -6.53 -10.04 -12.01
C PHE A 182 -7.48 -10.82 -12.92
N LEU A 183 -7.89 -10.26 -14.06
CA LEU A 183 -8.90 -10.83 -14.94
C LEU A 183 -8.31 -11.74 -16.05
N GLU A 184 -7.08 -11.48 -16.48
CA GLU A 184 -6.27 -12.26 -17.44
C GLU A 184 -5.75 -13.52 -16.80
N ASN A 185 -5.15 -13.37 -15.63
CA ASN A 185 -4.50 -14.48 -14.98
C ASN A 185 -5.56 -15.45 -14.46
N ARG A 186 -5.69 -16.57 -15.17
CA ARG A 186 -6.13 -17.86 -14.62
C ARG A 186 -5.18 -18.39 -13.51
N ILE A 187 -4.28 -17.55 -12.96
CA ILE A 187 -3.31 -17.83 -11.87
C ILE A 187 -4.00 -17.85 -10.49
N LEU A 188 -5.31 -17.67 -10.44
CA LEU A 188 -6.10 -18.23 -9.34
C LEU A 188 -6.81 -19.49 -9.86
N PRO A 189 -6.42 -20.68 -9.41
CA PRO A 189 -7.28 -21.84 -9.60
C PRO A 189 -8.58 -21.51 -8.85
N VAL A 190 -9.70 -21.43 -9.55
CA VAL A 190 -11.02 -21.73 -8.95
C VAL A 190 -11.34 -20.86 -7.70
N ARG A 191 -11.19 -19.53 -7.84
CA ARG A 191 -11.20 -18.48 -6.79
C ARG A 191 -11.98 -18.74 -5.50
N SER A 192 -11.28 -18.53 -4.38
CA SER A 192 -11.87 -18.15 -3.09
C SER A 192 -12.78 -16.93 -3.25
N SER A 193 -13.95 -16.98 -2.62
CA SER A 193 -14.96 -15.91 -2.63
C SER A 193 -14.36 -14.54 -2.26
N ASN A 194 -13.36 -14.53 -1.37
CA ASN A 194 -12.71 -13.32 -0.87
C ASN A 194 -11.94 -12.54 -1.95
N VAL A 195 -11.13 -13.20 -2.78
CA VAL A 195 -10.37 -12.49 -3.82
C VAL A 195 -11.31 -11.92 -4.88
N ARG A 196 -12.36 -12.67 -5.24
CA ARG A 196 -13.40 -12.18 -6.15
C ARG A 196 -14.07 -10.93 -5.59
N ALA A 197 -14.41 -10.94 -4.29
CA ALA A 197 -15.09 -9.82 -3.64
C ALA A 197 -14.28 -8.51 -3.71
N VAL A 198 -12.98 -8.54 -3.41
CA VAL A 198 -12.09 -7.36 -3.45
C VAL A 198 -11.81 -6.89 -4.88
N VAL A 199 -11.59 -7.80 -5.84
CA VAL A 199 -11.40 -7.43 -7.26
C VAL A 199 -12.67 -6.80 -7.82
N SER A 200 -13.85 -7.37 -7.52
CA SER A 200 -15.11 -6.75 -7.91
C SER A 200 -15.30 -5.39 -7.24
N LYS A 201 -14.81 -5.17 -6.00
CA LYS A 201 -14.86 -3.85 -5.38
C LYS A 201 -13.96 -2.85 -6.12
N LEU A 202 -12.73 -3.24 -6.47
CA LEU A 202 -11.82 -2.41 -7.27
C LEU A 202 -12.43 -2.03 -8.62
N ALA A 203 -13.00 -3.00 -9.33
CA ALA A 203 -13.68 -2.76 -10.61
C ALA A 203 -14.87 -1.80 -10.46
N ASN A 204 -15.63 -1.90 -9.36
CA ASN A 204 -16.73 -0.99 -9.08
C ASN A 204 -16.25 0.43 -8.76
N SER A 205 -15.21 0.59 -7.93
CA SER A 205 -14.62 1.91 -7.65
C SER A 205 -14.11 2.56 -8.94
N LEU A 206 -13.44 1.80 -9.81
CA LEU A 206 -13.02 2.28 -11.13
C LEU A 206 -14.21 2.68 -12.01
N TYR A 207 -15.27 1.88 -12.04
CA TYR A 207 -16.47 2.19 -12.82
C TYR A 207 -17.17 3.45 -12.31
N GLN A 208 -17.22 3.67 -11.00
CA GLN A 208 -17.81 4.88 -10.41
C GLN A 208 -17.09 6.15 -10.86
N VAL A 209 -15.76 6.11 -10.99
CA VAL A 209 -14.98 7.30 -11.37
C VAL A 209 -14.78 7.45 -12.89
N MET A 210 -14.71 6.35 -13.64
CA MET A 210 -14.47 6.36 -15.10
C MET A 210 -15.75 6.25 -15.94
N GLY A 211 -16.84 5.74 -15.37
CA GLY A 211 -18.09 5.45 -16.07
C GLY A 211 -17.92 4.50 -17.27
N SER A 212 -18.60 4.82 -18.37
CA SER A 212 -18.61 4.04 -19.61
C SER A 212 -17.24 3.94 -20.29
N ARG A 213 -16.28 4.84 -19.96
CA ARG A 213 -14.91 4.76 -20.49
C ARG A 213 -14.22 3.45 -20.05
N LEU A 214 -14.53 2.95 -18.87
CA LEU A 214 -13.98 1.67 -18.40
C LEU A 214 -14.42 0.50 -19.29
N LYS A 215 -15.67 0.50 -19.78
CA LYS A 215 -16.16 -0.50 -20.74
C LYS A 215 -15.40 -0.44 -22.06
N LYS A 216 -15.09 0.77 -22.54
CA LYS A 216 -14.26 0.96 -23.75
C LYS A 216 -12.85 0.38 -23.56
N TYR A 217 -12.24 0.60 -22.40
CA TYR A 217 -10.93 0.01 -22.09
C TYR A 217 -10.98 -1.51 -21.94
N ALA A 218 -12.06 -2.06 -21.38
CA ALA A 218 -12.26 -3.50 -21.29
C ALA A 218 -12.45 -4.14 -22.68
N ALA A 219 -13.14 -3.45 -23.60
CA ALA A 219 -13.35 -3.92 -24.98
C ALA A 219 -12.05 -3.99 -25.80
N SER A 220 -11.00 -3.28 -25.39
CA SER A 220 -9.68 -3.37 -26.02
C SER A 220 -8.78 -4.46 -25.39
N GLN A 221 -9.26 -5.21 -24.39
CA GLN A 221 -8.55 -6.34 -23.78
C GLN A 221 -8.94 -7.65 -24.48
N PRO A 222 -8.17 -8.75 -24.30
CA PRO A 222 -8.54 -10.06 -24.84
C PRO A 222 -9.95 -10.51 -24.42
N GLN A 223 -10.64 -11.27 -25.28
CA GLN A 223 -12.06 -11.63 -25.10
C GLN A 223 -12.36 -12.33 -23.76
N SER A 224 -11.40 -13.10 -23.22
CA SER A 224 -11.48 -13.73 -21.89
C SER A 224 -11.55 -12.71 -20.75
N VAL A 225 -10.76 -11.64 -20.84
CA VAL A 225 -10.68 -10.55 -19.86
C VAL A 225 -11.96 -9.73 -19.89
N ALA A 226 -12.41 -9.37 -21.09
CA ALA A 226 -13.64 -8.62 -21.30
C ALA A 226 -14.86 -9.37 -20.75
N LYS A 227 -14.94 -10.69 -20.97
CA LYS A 227 -16.00 -11.55 -20.42
C LYS A 227 -15.94 -11.61 -18.89
N ASN A 228 -14.77 -11.88 -18.32
CA ASN A 228 -14.58 -11.92 -16.86
C ASN A 228 -14.89 -10.58 -16.18
N PHE A 229 -14.54 -9.47 -16.84
CA PHE A 229 -14.88 -8.12 -16.41
C PHE A 229 -16.40 -7.92 -16.36
N LEU A 230 -17.11 -8.29 -17.43
CA LEU A 230 -18.55 -8.19 -17.53
C LEU A 230 -19.24 -9.09 -16.49
N ASP A 231 -18.88 -10.37 -16.41
CA ASP A 231 -19.49 -11.33 -15.47
C ASP A 231 -19.27 -10.89 -14.00
N GLY A 232 -18.06 -10.42 -13.66
CA GLY A 232 -17.72 -9.95 -12.31
C GLY A 232 -18.30 -8.59 -11.92
N LEU A 233 -18.64 -7.73 -12.90
CA LEU A 233 -19.40 -6.49 -12.68
C LEU A 233 -20.90 -6.73 -12.62
N LEU A 234 -21.40 -7.68 -13.41
CA LEU A 234 -22.80 -8.04 -13.48
C LEU A 234 -23.28 -8.64 -12.16
N GLU A 235 -22.51 -9.45 -11.44
CA GLU A 235 -22.91 -9.94 -10.09
C GLU A 235 -23.30 -8.80 -9.13
N LYS A 236 -22.57 -7.66 -9.12
CA LYS A 236 -22.84 -6.54 -8.20
C LYS A 236 -23.77 -5.46 -8.76
N GLN A 237 -23.90 -5.33 -10.08
CA GLN A 237 -24.92 -4.46 -10.69
C GLN A 237 -26.30 -5.13 -10.70
N VAL A 238 -26.35 -6.45 -10.92
CA VAL A 238 -27.56 -7.27 -10.74
C VAL A 238 -28.04 -7.16 -9.30
N LEU A 239 -27.22 -7.35 -8.27
CA LEU A 239 -27.68 -7.21 -6.88
C LEU A 239 -28.13 -5.79 -6.51
N ARG A 240 -27.52 -4.73 -7.07
CA ARG A 240 -27.92 -3.33 -6.80
C ARG A 240 -29.10 -2.83 -7.66
N ALA A 241 -29.38 -3.47 -8.79
CA ALA A 241 -30.54 -3.21 -9.64
C ALA A 241 -31.73 -4.12 -9.27
N TRP A 242 -31.49 -5.37 -8.88
CA TRP A 242 -32.50 -6.38 -8.54
C TRP A 242 -33.02 -6.26 -7.12
N GLY A 243 -32.29 -5.59 -6.22
CA GLY A 243 -32.81 -5.16 -4.91
C GLY A 243 -33.84 -4.02 -4.99
N ARG A 244 -34.15 -3.50 -6.19
CA ARG A 244 -35.14 -2.43 -6.38
C ARG A 244 -36.36 -2.77 -7.24
N HIS A 245 -36.36 -3.79 -8.11
CA HIS A 245 -37.59 -4.20 -8.82
C HIS A 245 -37.56 -5.67 -9.32
N CYS A 246 -38.49 -6.47 -8.80
CA CYS A 246 -39.20 -7.67 -9.32
C CYS A 246 -38.53 -8.80 -10.16
N SER A 247 -38.71 -10.02 -9.61
CA SER A 247 -38.91 -11.41 -10.11
C SER A 247 -38.22 -12.00 -11.37
N PRO A 248 -37.67 -13.25 -11.32
CA PRO A 248 -36.66 -13.76 -12.28
C PRO A 248 -37.17 -14.37 -13.59
N VAL A 249 -38.48 -14.47 -13.82
CA VAL A 249 -39.01 -15.42 -14.83
C VAL A 249 -39.13 -14.84 -16.25
N ARG A 250 -38.99 -13.51 -16.47
CA ARG A 250 -39.30 -12.89 -17.78
C ARG A 250 -38.12 -12.57 -18.71
N LEU A 251 -36.87 -12.83 -18.32
CA LEU A 251 -35.71 -12.32 -19.07
C LEU A 251 -35.01 -13.33 -19.99
N LEU A 252 -35.37 -14.61 -19.96
CA LEU A 252 -34.81 -15.60 -20.89
C LEU A 252 -35.35 -15.47 -22.33
N ILE A 253 -36.43 -14.71 -22.55
CA ILE A 253 -37.10 -14.64 -23.86
C ILE A 253 -36.59 -13.48 -24.75
N ARG A 254 -35.90 -12.48 -24.19
CA ARG A 254 -35.54 -11.24 -24.93
C ARG A 254 -34.10 -11.15 -25.44
N TRP A 255 -33.28 -12.18 -25.24
CA TRP A 255 -31.88 -12.22 -25.74
C TRP A 255 -31.65 -13.23 -26.87
N SER A 256 -32.72 -13.78 -27.45
CA SER A 256 -32.66 -14.70 -28.60
C SER A 256 -33.34 -14.14 -29.86
N ARG A 257 -33.36 -12.82 -30.03
CA ARG A 257 -33.63 -12.12 -31.30
C ARG A 257 -32.81 -10.85 -31.39
#